data_AF-A0A146VLT5-F1
#
_entry.id   AF-A0A146VLT5-F1
#
_cell.length_a   1.000
_cell.length_b   1.000
_cell.length_c   1.000
_cell.angle_alpha   90.00
_cell.angle_beta   90.00
_cell.angle_gamma   90.00
#
_symmetry.space_group_name_H-M   'P 1'
#
loop_
_entity.id
_entity.type
_entity.pdbx_description
1 polymer ?
#
loop_
_entity_poly.entity_id
_entity_poly.type
_entity_poly.pdbx_seq_one_letter_code
_entity_poly.pdbx_strand_id
1 'polypeptide(L)'
;MPFGNTHNQAKLKFSSEQEYPDLSKHNNHMAKVLTPAIYERLRSKETPSGFTLDDVIQTGVDNPGHPFIMTVGCVAGDEETYEVFKELLDPVIEARHGGYKPTDKHKTDLNSGNLKGGDDLDPDYVLSSRVRTGRSIRGFCLPPHCSRGERRAVEKLSVEALASLSGDLKGKYYALKNMTDAEQQQLIDDHFLFDKPVSPLLLASGMARDWPDGRGIWHNDNKTFLVWVNEEDHLRVISMQKGGNMKEVFDRFCTGLTKIETLFKERGHAFMWNEHLGYVLTCPSNLGTGLRAGVHVKLPNMSKNAKFEEVLTKLRLQKRGTGGVDTAAVGGVFDISNADRIGFSEVELVQMVVDGVKLLVEMEKRLEKGQSIDDLMPAQK
;
A
#
# COMPACT_ATOMS: atom_id res chain seq x y z
N MET A 1 -17.32 14.64 2.54
CA MET A 1 -17.39 13.91 1.25
C MET A 1 -17.04 14.89 0.13
N PRO A 2 -15.98 14.63 -0.68
CA PRO A 2 -15.31 15.66 -1.48
C PRO A 2 -16.04 16.19 -2.74
N PHE A 3 -17.28 15.80 -2.99
CA PHE A 3 -17.90 15.99 -4.32
C PHE A 3 -18.64 17.32 -4.42
N GLY A 4 -17.90 18.35 -4.82
CA GLY A 4 -18.40 19.71 -5.12
C GLY A 4 -17.46 20.81 -4.65
N ASN A 5 -16.53 20.50 -3.73
CA ASN A 5 -15.64 21.49 -3.12
C ASN A 5 -14.30 21.67 -3.87
N THR A 6 -14.13 20.99 -5.01
CA THR A 6 -12.96 21.13 -5.90
C THR A 6 -12.95 22.50 -6.62
N HIS A 7 -14.04 23.27 -6.55
CA HIS A 7 -14.13 24.60 -7.18
C HIS A 7 -13.34 25.67 -6.42
N ASN A 8 -12.03 25.71 -6.63
CA ASN A 8 -11.10 26.65 -6.00
C ASN A 8 -11.54 28.13 -6.09
N GLN A 9 -12.19 28.51 -7.19
CA GLN A 9 -12.63 29.89 -7.46
C GLN A 9 -13.57 30.48 -6.39
N ALA A 10 -14.39 29.66 -5.73
CA ALA A 10 -15.26 30.14 -4.65
C ALA A 10 -14.46 30.41 -3.37
N LYS A 11 -13.51 29.52 -3.03
CA LYS A 11 -12.66 29.58 -1.83
C LYS A 11 -11.68 30.74 -1.87
N LEU A 12 -11.19 31.08 -3.07
CA LEU A 12 -10.29 32.22 -3.26
C LEU A 12 -10.95 33.59 -2.98
N LYS A 13 -12.27 33.63 -2.75
CA LYS A 13 -12.95 34.83 -2.25
C LYS A 13 -12.73 35.07 -0.75
N PHE A 14 -12.26 34.06 -0.02
CA PHE A 14 -11.94 34.11 1.40
C PHE A 14 -10.43 34.14 1.61
N SER A 15 -9.99 34.74 2.72
CA SER A 15 -8.56 34.82 3.06
C SER A 15 -7.97 33.43 3.33
N SER A 16 -6.64 33.31 3.29
CA SER A 16 -5.95 32.05 3.57
C SER A 16 -6.30 31.51 4.96
N GLU A 17 -6.35 32.41 5.94
CA GLU A 17 -6.66 32.10 7.34
C GLU A 17 -8.10 31.64 7.54
N GLN A 18 -9.04 32.14 6.73
CA GLN A 18 -10.46 31.75 6.81
C GLN A 18 -10.71 30.32 6.31
N GLU A 19 -9.87 29.85 5.38
CA GLU A 19 -10.00 28.52 4.76
C GLU A 19 -8.97 27.52 5.33
N TYR A 20 -8.01 27.99 6.12
CA TYR A 20 -7.03 27.13 6.78
C TYR A 20 -7.71 26.14 7.74
N PRO A 21 -7.40 24.83 7.67
CA PRO A 21 -8.06 23.84 8.52
C PRO A 21 -7.66 23.96 9.99
N ASP A 22 -8.60 23.74 10.90
CA ASP A 22 -8.29 23.53 12.32
C ASP A 22 -7.72 22.11 12.52
N LEU A 23 -6.42 22.05 12.80
CA LEU A 23 -5.66 20.82 13.00
C LEU A 23 -5.19 20.65 14.45
N SER A 24 -5.77 21.40 15.41
CA SER A 24 -5.29 21.49 16.79
C SER A 24 -5.29 20.17 17.57
N LYS A 25 -6.08 19.18 17.13
CA LYS A 25 -6.20 17.86 17.77
C LYS A 25 -5.74 16.72 16.87
N HIS A 26 -5.00 17.05 15.82
CA HIS A 26 -4.63 16.10 14.78
C HIS A 26 -3.24 15.51 15.00
N ASN A 27 -3.10 14.24 14.67
CA ASN A 27 -1.90 13.44 14.75
C ASN A 27 -1.80 12.54 13.51
N ASN A 28 -1.51 13.16 12.38
CA ASN A 28 -1.16 12.52 11.12
C ASN A 28 0.01 13.28 10.48
N HIS A 29 0.70 12.71 9.49
CA HIS A 29 1.88 13.34 8.90
C HIS A 29 1.58 14.68 8.24
N MET A 30 0.46 14.80 7.50
CA MET A 30 0.02 16.05 6.87
C MET A 30 -0.13 17.17 7.89
N ALA A 31 -0.82 16.92 9.01
CA ALA A 31 -1.07 17.93 10.04
C ALA A 31 0.20 18.38 10.77
N LYS A 32 1.26 17.56 10.77
CA LYS A 32 2.57 17.92 11.33
C LYS A 32 3.42 18.78 10.40
N VAL A 33 3.08 18.81 9.10
CA VAL A 33 3.84 19.53 8.07
C VAL A 33 3.12 20.79 7.62
N LEU A 34 1.78 20.74 7.46
CA LEU A 34 1.02 21.87 6.96
C LEU A 34 1.15 23.08 7.90
N THR A 35 1.45 24.24 7.32
CA THR A 35 1.52 25.52 8.02
C THR A 35 0.67 26.55 7.28
N PRO A 36 0.21 27.64 7.95
CA PRO A 36 -0.50 28.72 7.28
C PRO A 36 0.25 29.26 6.05
N ALA A 37 1.58 29.34 6.13
CA ALA A 37 2.42 29.83 5.04
C ALA A 37 2.47 28.86 3.84
N ILE A 38 2.55 27.54 4.08
CA ILE A 38 2.47 26.53 3.01
C ILE A 38 1.08 26.55 2.38
N TYR A 39 0.02 26.62 3.20
CA TYR A 39 -1.35 26.67 2.72
C TYR A 39 -1.61 27.89 1.85
N GLU A 40 -1.18 29.08 2.28
CA GLU A 40 -1.32 30.32 1.51
C GLU A 40 -0.66 30.22 0.12
N ARG A 41 0.56 29.66 0.04
CA ARG A 41 1.28 29.51 -1.24
C ARG A 41 0.65 28.49 -2.18
N LEU A 42 0.09 27.41 -1.63
CA LEU A 42 -0.36 26.26 -2.40
C LEU A 42 -1.88 26.24 -2.67
N ARG A 43 -2.71 26.93 -1.87
CA ARG A 43 -4.18 26.84 -1.96
C ARG A 43 -4.76 27.27 -3.30
N SER A 44 -4.09 28.17 -4.02
CA SER A 44 -4.52 28.62 -5.34
C SER A 44 -4.00 27.75 -6.49
N LYS A 45 -3.25 26.69 -6.20
CA LYS A 45 -2.70 25.76 -7.20
C LYS A 45 -3.70 24.65 -7.49
N GLU A 46 -3.66 24.17 -8.73
CA GLU A 46 -4.35 22.98 -9.19
C GLU A 46 -3.46 22.22 -10.18
N THR A 47 -3.63 20.91 -10.23
CA THR A 47 -2.99 20.06 -11.25
C THR A 47 -3.71 20.22 -12.59
N PRO A 48 -3.18 19.67 -13.70
CA PRO A 48 -3.87 19.73 -15.01
C PRO A 48 -5.28 19.12 -15.01
N SER A 49 -5.57 18.20 -14.07
CA SER A 49 -6.90 17.59 -13.90
C SER A 49 -7.83 18.40 -12.97
N GLY A 50 -7.32 19.49 -12.39
CA GLY A 50 -8.05 20.32 -11.42
C GLY A 50 -7.98 19.82 -9.97
N PHE A 51 -7.06 18.92 -9.61
CA PHE A 51 -6.88 18.47 -8.23
C PHE A 51 -6.17 19.56 -7.41
N THR A 52 -6.72 19.91 -6.25
CA THR A 52 -6.27 21.06 -5.43
C THR A 52 -5.59 20.63 -4.13
N LEU A 53 -4.96 21.58 -3.43
CA LEU A 53 -4.39 21.33 -2.09
C LEU A 53 -5.46 20.82 -1.11
N ASP A 54 -6.68 21.35 -1.17
CA ASP A 54 -7.74 20.92 -0.26
C ASP A 54 -8.15 19.47 -0.52
N ASP A 55 -8.16 19.05 -1.78
CA ASP A 55 -8.41 17.65 -2.13
C ASP A 55 -7.27 16.74 -1.62
N VAL A 56 -6.02 17.21 -1.69
CA VAL A 56 -4.84 16.50 -1.15
C VAL A 56 -5.00 16.24 0.35
N ILE A 57 -5.42 17.24 1.13
CA ILE A 57 -5.39 17.19 2.61
C ILE A 57 -6.71 16.73 3.25
N GLN A 58 -7.82 16.69 2.51
CA GLN A 58 -9.16 16.48 3.07
C GLN A 58 -9.23 15.25 3.98
N THR A 59 -8.62 14.13 3.58
CA THR A 59 -8.63 12.91 4.39
C THR A 59 -7.93 13.09 5.75
N GLY A 60 -6.86 13.89 5.82
CA GLY A 60 -6.19 14.20 7.07
C GLY A 60 -6.94 15.22 7.92
N VAL A 61 -7.69 16.14 7.30
CA VAL A 61 -8.58 17.07 8.02
C VAL A 61 -9.73 16.30 8.68
N ASP A 62 -10.38 15.40 7.94
CA ASP A 62 -11.53 14.62 8.42
C ASP A 62 -11.12 13.54 9.44
N ASN A 63 -9.86 13.07 9.37
CA ASN A 63 -9.34 12.00 10.23
C ASN A 63 -8.19 12.51 11.11
N PRO A 64 -8.47 12.95 12.36
CA PRO A 64 -7.44 13.50 13.26
C PRO A 64 -6.40 12.47 13.70
N GLY A 65 -6.62 11.18 13.47
CA GLY A 65 -5.67 10.12 13.76
C GLY A 65 -6.28 8.76 13.46
N HIS A 66 -5.57 7.70 13.81
CA HIS A 66 -6.09 6.34 13.71
C HIS A 66 -5.76 5.54 14.98
N PRO A 67 -6.65 4.67 15.48
CA PRO A 67 -6.43 3.96 16.74
C PRO A 67 -5.19 3.06 16.76
N PHE A 68 -4.74 2.59 15.59
CA PHE A 68 -3.70 1.56 15.48
C PHE A 68 -2.38 2.04 14.86
N ILE A 69 -2.37 3.13 14.09
CA ILE A 69 -1.20 3.55 13.30
C ILE A 69 -1.13 5.08 13.16
N MET A 70 0.09 5.61 12.95
CA MET A 70 0.26 6.97 12.42
C MET A 70 -0.17 6.99 10.94
N THR A 71 -1.16 7.80 10.60
CA THR A 71 -1.64 7.95 9.21
C THR A 71 -0.91 9.06 8.48
N VAL A 72 -0.91 8.99 7.15
CA VAL A 72 -0.30 10.02 6.30
C VAL A 72 -1.13 11.31 6.31
N GLY A 73 -2.45 11.21 6.18
CA GLY A 73 -3.35 12.37 6.21
C GLY A 73 -3.41 13.18 4.90
N CYS A 74 -2.84 12.67 3.81
CA CYS A 74 -3.00 13.25 2.48
C CYS A 74 -2.92 12.18 1.39
N VAL A 75 -3.41 12.52 0.20
CA VAL A 75 -3.44 11.65 -0.99
C VAL A 75 -3.08 12.42 -2.26
N ALA A 76 -2.68 11.69 -3.29
CA ALA A 76 -2.55 12.21 -4.65
C ALA A 76 -3.80 11.92 -5.50
N GLY A 77 -4.19 12.88 -6.32
CA GLY A 77 -5.30 12.75 -7.26
C GLY A 77 -4.86 12.40 -8.68
N ASP A 78 -3.58 12.64 -9.01
CA ASP A 78 -2.93 12.35 -10.29
C ASP A 78 -1.40 12.30 -10.10
N GLU A 79 -0.65 12.08 -11.18
CA GLU A 79 0.82 11.99 -11.13
C GLU A 79 1.44 13.36 -10.79
N GLU A 80 0.88 14.44 -11.32
CA GLU A 80 1.33 15.82 -11.16
C GLU A 80 1.15 16.35 -9.73
N THR A 81 0.24 15.78 -8.95
CA THR A 81 0.01 16.13 -7.54
C THR A 81 1.32 16.17 -6.75
N TYR A 82 2.21 15.20 -6.96
CA TYR A 82 3.48 15.12 -6.24
C TYR A 82 4.47 16.24 -6.59
N GLU A 83 4.39 16.84 -7.78
CA GLU A 83 5.23 17.99 -8.13
C GLU A 83 4.55 19.32 -7.76
N VAL A 84 3.26 19.48 -8.08
CA VAL A 84 2.51 20.72 -7.80
C VAL A 84 2.48 21.05 -6.32
N PHE A 85 2.34 20.03 -5.47
CA PHE A 85 2.25 20.17 -4.01
C PHE A 85 3.47 19.63 -3.26
N LYS A 86 4.63 19.54 -3.93
CA LYS A 86 5.89 19.03 -3.35
C LYS A 86 6.29 19.72 -2.04
N GLU A 87 6.01 21.02 -1.89
CA GLU A 87 6.35 21.77 -0.68
C GLU A 87 5.65 21.20 0.58
N LEU A 88 4.48 20.57 0.42
CA LEU A 88 3.81 19.80 1.47
C LEU A 88 4.22 18.32 1.42
N LEU A 89 4.25 17.71 0.24
CA LEU A 89 4.37 16.26 0.10
C LEU A 89 5.79 15.75 0.38
N ASP A 90 6.84 16.51 0.03
CA ASP A 90 8.22 16.12 0.27
C ASP A 90 8.53 15.95 1.78
N PRO A 91 8.21 16.92 2.68
CA PRO A 91 8.40 16.69 4.11
C PRO A 91 7.50 15.60 4.69
N VAL A 92 6.31 15.39 4.13
CA VAL A 92 5.43 14.27 4.53
C VAL A 92 6.08 12.93 4.18
N ILE A 93 6.63 12.80 2.98
CA ILE A 93 7.34 11.61 2.50
C ILE A 93 8.58 11.37 3.37
N GLU A 94 9.38 12.41 3.62
CA GLU A 94 10.57 12.33 4.47
C GLU A 94 10.21 11.84 5.88
N ALA A 95 9.18 12.43 6.50
CA ALA A 95 8.73 12.04 7.83
C ALA A 95 8.14 10.61 7.87
N ARG A 96 7.42 10.19 6.82
CA ARG A 96 6.81 8.85 6.77
C ARG A 96 7.83 7.76 6.50
N HIS A 97 8.85 8.03 5.68
CA HIS A 97 9.81 7.03 5.20
C HIS A 97 11.20 7.18 5.84
N GLY A 98 11.24 7.65 7.10
CA GLY A 98 12.44 7.58 7.92
C GLY A 98 13.60 8.46 7.42
N GLY A 99 13.29 9.62 6.84
CA GLY A 99 14.30 10.58 6.38
C GLY A 99 14.63 10.49 4.89
N TYR A 100 13.75 9.92 4.06
CA TYR A 100 13.91 9.92 2.60
C TYR A 100 13.79 11.35 2.04
N LYS A 101 14.92 11.93 1.63
CA LYS A 101 15.03 13.35 1.26
C LYS A 101 14.60 13.61 -0.17
N PRO A 102 14.23 14.85 -0.53
CA PRO A 102 13.92 15.25 -1.91
C PRO A 102 15.06 14.99 -2.92
N THR A 103 16.30 14.88 -2.43
CA THR A 103 17.49 14.61 -3.25
C THR A 103 17.79 13.12 -3.42
N ASP A 104 17.14 12.26 -2.64
CA ASP A 104 17.37 10.82 -2.69
C ASP A 104 16.76 10.23 -3.96
N LYS A 105 17.27 9.07 -4.38
CA LYS A 105 16.80 8.36 -5.57
C LYS A 105 16.30 6.99 -5.20
N HIS A 106 15.22 6.58 -5.85
CA HIS A 106 14.65 5.27 -5.63
C HIS A 106 15.37 4.23 -6.50
N LYS A 107 15.48 3.01 -5.98
CA LYS A 107 16.04 1.86 -6.67
C LYS A 107 15.00 0.75 -6.73
N THR A 108 14.92 0.09 -7.88
CA THR A 108 14.02 -1.04 -8.14
C THR A 108 14.87 -2.27 -8.44
N ASP A 109 14.51 -3.41 -7.86
CA ASP A 109 15.13 -4.71 -8.14
C ASP A 109 14.07 -5.81 -8.06
N LEU A 110 13.50 -6.17 -9.22
CA LEU A 110 12.56 -7.28 -9.37
C LEU A 110 13.25 -8.57 -9.84
N ASN A 111 14.56 -8.72 -9.60
CA ASN A 111 15.26 -9.97 -9.85
C ASN A 111 15.18 -10.88 -8.62
N SER A 112 14.20 -11.79 -8.60
CA SER A 112 14.01 -12.79 -7.53
C SER A 112 15.25 -13.65 -7.26
N GLY A 113 16.14 -13.82 -8.24
CA GLY A 113 17.41 -14.55 -8.09
C GLY A 113 18.36 -13.93 -7.06
N ASN A 114 18.22 -12.63 -6.77
CA ASN A 114 19.02 -11.93 -5.77
C ASN A 114 18.57 -12.19 -4.32
N LEU A 115 17.37 -12.75 -4.10
CA LEU A 115 16.88 -13.09 -2.76
C LEU A 115 17.62 -14.31 -2.19
N LYS A 116 18.17 -14.19 -0.98
CA LYS A 116 18.93 -15.24 -0.30
C LYS A 116 18.03 -15.98 0.70
N GLY A 117 17.87 -17.29 0.50
CA GLY A 117 16.97 -18.14 1.29
C GLY A 117 15.50 -17.72 1.15
N GLY A 118 14.72 -17.91 2.22
CA GLY A 118 13.30 -17.55 2.26
C GLY A 118 12.37 -18.62 1.68
N ASP A 119 12.93 -19.75 1.27
CA ASP A 119 12.27 -20.96 0.82
C ASP A 119 11.89 -21.93 1.97
N ASP A 120 12.34 -21.60 3.18
CA ASP A 120 12.37 -22.49 4.35
C ASP A 120 11.86 -21.81 5.64
N LEU A 121 11.03 -20.75 5.55
CA LEU A 121 10.44 -20.19 6.77
C LEU A 121 9.57 -21.26 7.44
N ASP A 122 9.76 -21.43 8.75
CA ASP A 122 9.21 -22.57 9.47
C ASP A 122 7.67 -22.63 9.36
N PRO A 123 7.10 -23.65 8.69
CA PRO A 123 5.65 -23.75 8.47
C PRO A 123 4.87 -24.04 9.74
N ASP A 124 5.52 -24.49 10.82
CA ASP A 124 4.89 -24.64 12.13
C ASP A 124 4.56 -23.28 12.74
N TYR A 125 5.17 -22.19 12.29
CA TYR A 125 4.91 -20.83 12.76
C TYR A 125 4.29 -19.97 11.65
N VAL A 126 4.83 -20.04 10.44
CA VAL A 126 4.40 -19.25 9.28
C VAL A 126 3.27 -19.95 8.53
N LEU A 127 2.06 -19.43 8.71
CA LEU A 127 0.82 -19.97 8.15
C LEU A 127 0.65 -19.65 6.66
N SER A 128 1.11 -18.48 6.24
CA SER A 128 1.06 -18.03 4.85
C SER A 128 2.05 -16.91 4.60
N SER A 129 2.52 -16.84 3.36
CA SER A 129 3.45 -15.84 2.85
C SER A 129 2.78 -15.04 1.72
N ARG A 130 3.00 -13.72 1.69
CA ARG A 130 2.35 -12.83 0.73
C ARG A 130 3.23 -11.64 0.38
N VAL A 131 3.29 -11.31 -0.90
CA VAL A 131 3.92 -10.08 -1.43
C VAL A 131 2.87 -9.32 -2.23
N ARG A 132 2.69 -8.03 -1.93
CA ARG A 132 1.83 -7.15 -2.72
C ARG A 132 2.52 -5.87 -3.13
N THR A 133 2.07 -5.26 -4.21
CA THR A 133 2.36 -3.86 -4.55
C THR A 133 1.15 -3.19 -5.21
N GLY A 134 1.21 -1.87 -5.39
CA GLY A 134 0.31 -1.15 -6.28
C GLY A 134 1.00 -0.73 -7.58
N ARG A 135 0.21 -0.50 -8.64
CA ARG A 135 0.64 0.21 -9.85
C ARG A 135 -0.44 1.18 -10.31
N SER A 136 -0.02 2.37 -10.72
CA SER A 136 -0.88 3.37 -11.35
C SER A 136 -0.54 3.47 -12.84
N ILE A 137 -1.55 3.61 -13.68
CA ILE A 137 -1.41 3.71 -15.14
C ILE A 137 -1.29 5.19 -15.50
N ARG A 138 -0.19 5.59 -16.15
CA ARG A 138 0.07 6.98 -16.52
C ARG A 138 -1.00 7.53 -17.47
N GLY A 139 -1.37 8.79 -17.26
CA GLY A 139 -2.37 9.49 -18.07
C GLY A 139 -3.82 9.35 -17.58
N PHE A 140 -4.04 8.68 -16.45
CA PHE A 140 -5.34 8.61 -15.77
C PHE A 140 -5.22 9.18 -14.36
N CYS A 141 -6.20 9.95 -13.90
CA CYS A 141 -6.24 10.38 -12.51
C CYS A 141 -6.34 9.18 -11.56
N LEU A 142 -5.79 9.32 -10.36
CA LEU A 142 -5.81 8.33 -9.29
C LEU A 142 -7.22 8.22 -8.65
N PRO A 143 -7.52 7.13 -7.92
CA PRO A 143 -8.85 6.86 -7.35
C PRO A 143 -9.55 8.00 -6.59
N PRO A 144 -8.87 8.86 -5.82
CA PRO A 144 -9.51 10.02 -5.19
C PRO A 144 -10.23 10.94 -6.18
N HIS A 145 -9.68 11.09 -7.39
CA HIS A 145 -10.11 12.09 -8.37
C HIS A 145 -10.71 11.52 -9.66
N CYS A 146 -10.32 10.30 -10.06
CA CYS A 146 -10.75 9.69 -11.32
C CYS A 146 -12.26 9.77 -11.56
N SER A 147 -12.63 10.15 -12.78
CA SER A 147 -14.01 10.10 -13.25
C SER A 147 -14.48 8.65 -13.46
N ARG A 148 -15.80 8.45 -13.60
CA ARG A 148 -16.34 7.14 -14.03
C ARG A 148 -15.73 6.68 -15.36
N GLY A 149 -15.49 7.62 -16.28
CA GLY A 149 -14.90 7.34 -17.60
C GLY A 149 -13.47 6.82 -17.49
N GLU A 150 -12.60 7.52 -16.76
CA GLU A 150 -11.21 7.10 -16.54
C GLU A 150 -11.15 5.77 -15.82
N ARG A 151 -11.97 5.57 -14.77
CA ARG A 151 -12.00 4.32 -14.02
C ARG A 151 -12.37 3.11 -14.89
N ARG A 152 -13.36 3.26 -15.76
CA ARG A 152 -13.76 2.21 -16.72
C ARG A 152 -12.69 1.96 -17.78
N ALA A 153 -11.96 3.00 -18.20
CA ALA A 153 -10.83 2.85 -19.11
C ALA A 153 -9.69 2.06 -18.47
N VAL A 154 -9.34 2.38 -17.22
CA VAL A 154 -8.39 1.62 -16.40
C VAL A 154 -8.84 0.16 -16.25
N GLU A 155 -10.11 -0.09 -15.93
CA GLU A 155 -10.67 -1.44 -15.83
C GLU A 155 -10.48 -2.21 -17.14
N LYS A 156 -10.92 -1.64 -18.26
CA LYS A 156 -10.84 -2.28 -19.58
C LYS A 156 -9.40 -2.65 -19.95
N LEU A 157 -8.48 -1.71 -19.86
CA LEU A 157 -7.06 -1.94 -20.17
C LEU A 157 -6.45 -3.04 -19.29
N SER A 158 -6.79 -3.02 -18.00
CA SER A 158 -6.31 -4.00 -17.03
C SER A 158 -6.82 -5.39 -17.37
N VAL A 159 -8.11 -5.54 -17.66
CA VAL A 159 -8.71 -6.84 -18.02
C VAL A 159 -8.10 -7.39 -19.32
N GLU A 160 -7.88 -6.55 -20.32
CA GLU A 160 -7.25 -6.97 -21.59
C GLU A 160 -5.80 -7.43 -21.41
N ALA A 161 -5.02 -6.75 -20.58
CA ALA A 161 -3.66 -7.17 -20.23
C ALA A 161 -3.67 -8.49 -19.45
N LEU A 162 -4.48 -8.58 -18.40
CA LEU A 162 -4.54 -9.76 -17.53
C LEU A 162 -5.08 -11.01 -18.25
N ALA A 163 -6.00 -10.84 -19.20
CA ALA A 163 -6.49 -11.94 -20.04
C ALA A 163 -5.41 -12.53 -20.97
N SER A 164 -4.31 -11.80 -21.20
CA SER A 164 -3.17 -12.27 -22.01
C SER A 164 -2.17 -13.10 -21.20
N LEU A 165 -2.33 -13.17 -19.88
CA LEU A 165 -1.47 -14.01 -19.03
C LEU A 165 -1.76 -15.50 -19.28
N SER A 166 -0.71 -16.30 -19.29
CA SER A 166 -0.73 -17.72 -19.63
C SER A 166 0.14 -18.56 -18.69
N GLY A 167 0.09 -19.89 -18.84
CA GLY A 167 0.79 -20.82 -17.95
C GLY A 167 0.22 -20.77 -16.53
N ASP A 168 1.10 -20.78 -15.52
CA ASP A 168 0.72 -20.65 -14.09
C ASP A 168 0.02 -19.33 -13.75
N LEU A 169 0.15 -18.32 -14.61
CA LEU A 169 -0.51 -17.02 -14.46
C LEU A 169 -1.82 -16.92 -15.25
N LYS A 170 -2.28 -17.98 -15.91
CA LYS A 170 -3.60 -17.97 -16.56
C LYS A 170 -4.68 -17.81 -15.48
N GLY A 171 -5.65 -16.93 -15.75
CA GLY A 171 -6.68 -16.60 -14.77
C GLY A 171 -7.93 -15.98 -15.36
N LYS A 172 -8.83 -15.55 -14.47
CA LYS A 172 -10.13 -14.97 -14.80
C LYS A 172 -10.38 -13.69 -14.02
N TYR A 173 -11.05 -12.73 -14.67
CA TYR A 173 -11.55 -11.51 -14.04
C TYR A 173 -13.00 -11.66 -13.58
N TYR A 174 -13.29 -11.11 -12.42
CA TYR A 174 -14.60 -11.08 -11.77
C TYR A 174 -14.93 -9.62 -11.44
N ALA A 175 -15.79 -9.01 -12.26
CA ALA A 175 -16.28 -7.66 -12.02
C ALA A 175 -17.22 -7.65 -10.81
N LEU A 176 -17.01 -6.74 -9.86
CA LEU A 176 -17.83 -6.70 -8.64
C LEU A 176 -19.31 -6.46 -8.94
N LYS A 177 -19.63 -5.66 -9.96
CA LYS A 177 -21.02 -5.34 -10.36
C LYS A 177 -21.86 -6.55 -10.80
N ASN A 178 -21.21 -7.63 -11.24
CA ASN A 178 -21.86 -8.83 -11.79
C ASN A 178 -21.52 -10.09 -10.99
N MET A 179 -20.90 -9.94 -9.82
CA MET A 179 -20.48 -11.06 -8.98
C MET A 179 -21.71 -11.69 -8.35
N THR A 180 -21.84 -13.01 -8.45
CA THR A 180 -22.90 -13.75 -7.76
C THR A 180 -22.60 -13.87 -6.26
N ASP A 181 -23.62 -14.04 -5.42
CA ASP A 181 -23.42 -14.25 -3.97
C ASP A 181 -22.48 -15.43 -3.67
N ALA A 182 -22.54 -16.49 -4.48
CA ALA A 182 -21.66 -17.65 -4.33
C ALA A 182 -20.19 -17.33 -4.69
N GLU A 183 -19.95 -16.59 -5.79
CA GLU A 183 -18.60 -16.13 -6.14
C GLU A 183 -18.05 -15.16 -5.09
N GLN A 184 -18.90 -14.25 -4.60
CA GLN A 184 -18.53 -13.30 -3.56
C GLN A 184 -18.13 -14.02 -2.27
N GLN A 185 -18.98 -14.94 -1.79
CA GLN A 185 -18.69 -15.72 -0.59
C GLN A 185 -17.40 -16.54 -0.75
N GLN A 186 -17.20 -17.18 -1.90
CA GLN A 186 -15.98 -17.93 -2.18
C GLN A 186 -14.72 -17.04 -2.08
N LEU A 187 -14.77 -15.83 -2.66
CA LEU A 187 -13.65 -14.90 -2.60
C LEU A 187 -13.42 -14.31 -1.20
N ILE A 188 -14.47 -14.20 -0.38
CA ILE A 188 -14.36 -13.84 1.05
C ILE A 188 -13.67 -14.97 1.82
N ASP A 189 -14.11 -16.21 1.62
CA ASP A 189 -13.58 -17.40 2.30
C ASP A 189 -12.11 -17.65 1.94
N ASP A 190 -11.73 -17.34 0.70
CA ASP A 190 -10.34 -17.41 0.23
C ASP A 190 -9.46 -16.24 0.73
N HIS A 191 -10.05 -15.23 1.38
CA HIS A 191 -9.42 -13.95 1.77
C HIS A 191 -8.89 -13.13 0.58
N PHE A 192 -9.60 -13.17 -0.55
CA PHE A 192 -9.22 -12.52 -1.79
C PHE A 192 -10.04 -11.27 -2.11
N LEU A 193 -11.30 -11.25 -1.71
CA LEU A 193 -12.18 -10.13 -2.02
C LEU A 193 -11.76 -8.88 -1.24
N PHE A 194 -11.92 -7.72 -1.89
CA PHE A 194 -11.98 -6.45 -1.21
C PHE A 194 -13.43 -5.95 -1.26
N ASP A 195 -13.94 -5.52 -0.11
CA ASP A 195 -15.31 -5.01 0.00
C ASP A 195 -15.37 -3.50 -0.27
N LYS A 196 -16.59 -2.97 -0.28
CA LYS A 196 -16.80 -1.52 -0.33
C LYS A 196 -15.95 -0.87 0.77
N PRO A 197 -15.10 0.12 0.45
CA PRO A 197 -14.27 0.77 1.44
C PRO A 197 -15.09 1.26 2.63
N VAL A 198 -14.84 0.68 3.81
CA VAL A 198 -15.38 1.16 5.10
C VAL A 198 -14.38 2.02 5.85
N SER A 199 -13.10 1.97 5.43
CA SER A 199 -12.05 2.76 6.04
C SER A 199 -12.36 4.26 5.88
N PRO A 200 -12.34 5.03 6.97
CA PRO A 200 -12.67 6.45 6.92
C PRO A 200 -11.63 7.25 6.12
N LEU A 201 -10.40 6.73 5.99
CA LEU A 201 -9.36 7.33 5.14
C LEU A 201 -9.75 7.30 3.65
N LEU A 202 -10.29 6.16 3.19
CA LEU A 202 -10.73 5.94 1.81
C LEU A 202 -12.04 6.70 1.52
N LEU A 203 -12.95 6.73 2.48
CA LEU A 203 -14.22 7.45 2.34
C LEU A 203 -13.99 8.98 2.28
N ALA A 204 -13.13 9.52 3.15
CA ALA A 204 -12.86 10.96 3.21
C ALA A 204 -12.09 11.47 1.99
N SER A 205 -11.22 10.65 1.39
CA SER A 205 -10.51 10.99 0.14
C SER A 205 -11.37 10.81 -1.12
N GLY A 206 -12.57 10.28 -0.98
CA GLY A 206 -13.54 10.17 -2.08
C GLY A 206 -13.31 9.03 -3.07
N MET A 207 -12.43 8.07 -2.76
CA MET A 207 -12.16 6.93 -3.64
C MET A 207 -13.30 5.90 -3.71
N ALA A 208 -14.27 5.95 -2.78
CA ALA A 208 -15.43 5.07 -2.77
C ALA A 208 -16.57 5.49 -3.72
N ARG A 209 -16.39 6.54 -4.54
CA ARG A 209 -17.39 6.99 -5.50
C ARG A 209 -17.81 5.92 -6.48
N ASP A 210 -19.10 5.97 -6.83
CA ASP A 210 -19.75 5.14 -7.85
C ASP A 210 -19.62 3.64 -7.61
N TRP A 211 -19.27 3.21 -6.39
CA TRP A 211 -19.12 1.78 -6.08
C TRP A 211 -20.37 0.98 -6.45
N PRO A 212 -20.24 -0.19 -7.14
CA PRO A 212 -19.02 -0.92 -7.49
C PRO A 212 -18.50 -0.68 -8.93
N ASP A 213 -18.89 0.42 -9.60
CA ASP A 213 -18.56 0.68 -11.00
C ASP A 213 -17.04 0.71 -11.26
N GLY A 214 -16.59 -0.05 -12.27
CA GLY A 214 -15.19 -0.14 -12.68
C GLY A 214 -14.29 -0.96 -11.77
N ARG A 215 -14.84 -1.70 -10.78
CA ARG A 215 -14.05 -2.49 -9.80
C ARG A 215 -14.21 -3.98 -10.03
N GLY A 216 -13.14 -4.70 -9.74
CA GLY A 216 -13.13 -6.15 -9.79
C GLY A 216 -11.82 -6.75 -9.34
N ILE A 217 -11.82 -8.08 -9.35
CA ILE A 217 -10.69 -8.90 -8.98
C ILE A 217 -10.37 -9.86 -10.11
N TRP A 218 -9.10 -9.94 -10.46
CA TRP A 218 -8.57 -11.01 -11.28
C TRP A 218 -7.74 -11.94 -10.40
N HIS A 219 -7.78 -13.25 -10.64
CA HIS A 219 -6.82 -14.18 -10.06
C HIS A 219 -6.51 -15.32 -11.02
N ASN A 220 -5.33 -15.91 -10.87
CA ASN A 220 -4.95 -17.13 -11.58
C ASN A 220 -5.77 -18.34 -11.11
N ASP A 221 -5.80 -19.39 -11.94
CA ASP A 221 -6.54 -20.63 -11.65
C ASP A 221 -6.09 -21.28 -10.32
N ASN A 222 -4.80 -21.16 -10.00
CA ASN A 222 -4.19 -21.70 -8.78
C ASN A 222 -4.40 -20.82 -7.53
N LYS A 223 -5.05 -19.66 -7.65
CA LYS A 223 -5.34 -18.76 -6.51
C LYS A 223 -4.08 -18.30 -5.74
N THR A 224 -2.95 -18.19 -6.44
CA THR A 224 -1.63 -17.79 -5.90
C THR A 224 -1.13 -16.45 -6.44
N PHE A 225 -1.80 -15.89 -7.44
CA PHE A 225 -1.51 -14.58 -8.02
C PHE A 225 -2.83 -13.85 -8.32
N LEU A 226 -2.98 -12.65 -7.77
CA LEU A 226 -4.21 -11.87 -7.78
C LEU A 226 -3.93 -10.42 -8.16
N VAL A 227 -4.91 -9.77 -8.78
CA VAL A 227 -4.88 -8.35 -9.10
C VAL A 227 -6.22 -7.74 -8.76
N TRP A 228 -6.24 -6.80 -7.81
CA TRP A 228 -7.40 -5.94 -7.59
C TRP A 228 -7.34 -4.76 -8.54
N VAL A 229 -8.49 -4.39 -9.09
CA VAL A 229 -8.63 -3.30 -10.06
C VAL A 229 -9.52 -2.21 -9.46
N ASN A 230 -9.00 -0.98 -9.43
CA ASN A 230 -9.68 0.25 -9.01
C ASN A 230 -10.18 0.30 -7.54
N GLU A 231 -9.43 -0.28 -6.61
CA GLU A 231 -9.67 -0.14 -5.17
C GLU A 231 -9.05 1.17 -4.64
N GLU A 232 -7.96 1.11 -3.88
CA GLU A 232 -7.20 2.28 -3.40
C GLU A 232 -6.25 2.84 -4.48
N ASP A 233 -5.78 1.97 -5.38
CA ASP A 233 -4.89 2.25 -6.51
C ASP A 233 -5.50 1.64 -7.79
N HIS A 234 -4.98 1.97 -8.99
CA HIS A 234 -5.49 1.37 -10.23
C HIS A 234 -5.35 -0.15 -10.23
N LEU A 235 -4.18 -0.64 -9.84
CA LEU A 235 -3.87 -2.06 -9.69
C LEU A 235 -3.26 -2.32 -8.32
N ARG A 236 -3.69 -3.40 -7.68
CA ARG A 236 -2.98 -3.99 -6.53
C ARG A 236 -2.63 -5.43 -6.86
N VAL A 237 -1.36 -5.66 -7.19
CA VAL A 237 -0.82 -6.95 -7.62
C VAL A 237 -0.32 -7.73 -6.41
N ILE A 238 -0.72 -8.98 -6.29
CA ILE A 238 -0.55 -9.80 -5.10
C ILE A 238 -0.08 -11.20 -5.52
N SER A 239 0.99 -11.69 -4.89
CA SER A 239 1.34 -13.11 -4.90
C SER A 239 1.22 -13.64 -3.47
N MET A 240 0.64 -14.83 -3.29
CA MET A 240 0.52 -15.44 -1.98
C MET A 240 0.42 -16.96 -2.05
N GLN A 241 0.80 -17.63 -0.97
CA GLN A 241 0.55 -19.06 -0.76
C GLN A 241 0.52 -19.40 0.74
N LYS A 242 0.03 -20.59 1.08
CA LYS A 242 0.14 -21.15 2.42
C LYS A 242 1.59 -21.57 2.72
N GLY A 243 1.97 -21.55 4.00
CA GLY A 243 3.31 -21.90 4.44
C GLY A 243 4.36 -20.80 4.21
N GLY A 244 5.63 -21.19 4.37
CA GLY A 244 6.76 -20.28 4.52
C GLY A 244 7.69 -20.10 3.32
N ASN A 245 7.32 -20.58 2.12
CA ASN A 245 8.15 -20.40 0.92
C ASN A 245 7.97 -18.99 0.32
N MET A 246 8.50 -17.98 1.01
CA MET A 246 8.51 -16.59 0.56
C MET A 246 9.28 -16.41 -0.77
N LYS A 247 10.31 -17.22 -1.01
CA LYS A 247 11.09 -17.14 -2.25
C LYS A 247 10.24 -17.46 -3.48
N GLU A 248 9.45 -18.53 -3.42
CA GLU A 248 8.51 -18.88 -4.50
C GLU A 248 7.41 -17.82 -4.68
N VAL A 249 6.86 -17.31 -3.58
CA VAL A 249 5.88 -16.20 -3.63
C VAL A 249 6.48 -15.00 -4.35
N PHE A 250 7.72 -14.63 -4.02
CA PHE A 250 8.39 -13.48 -4.60
C PHE A 250 8.81 -13.71 -6.05
N ASP A 251 9.20 -14.91 -6.43
CA ASP A 251 9.52 -15.27 -7.81
C ASP A 251 8.30 -15.14 -8.73
N ARG A 252 7.16 -15.70 -8.31
CA ARG A 252 5.88 -15.54 -9.00
C ARG A 252 5.45 -14.09 -9.08
N PHE A 253 5.66 -13.32 -7.99
CA PHE A 253 5.38 -11.89 -7.95
C PHE A 253 6.19 -11.12 -9.00
N CYS A 254 7.51 -11.31 -9.03
CA CYS A 254 8.40 -10.62 -9.96
C CYS A 254 8.08 -10.97 -11.42
N THR A 255 7.89 -12.26 -11.70
CA THR A 255 7.53 -12.76 -13.04
C THR A 255 6.19 -12.20 -13.50
N GLY A 256 5.17 -12.28 -12.66
CA GLY A 256 3.83 -11.78 -12.98
C GLY A 256 3.80 -10.28 -13.19
N LEU A 257 4.44 -9.51 -12.31
CA LEU A 257 4.49 -8.05 -12.41
C LEU A 257 5.24 -7.57 -13.65
N THR A 258 6.37 -8.20 -13.97
CA THR A 258 7.16 -7.88 -15.18
C THR A 258 6.36 -8.18 -16.46
N LYS A 259 5.62 -9.30 -16.49
CA LYS A 259 4.73 -9.63 -17.62
C LYS A 259 3.59 -8.62 -17.76
N ILE A 260 2.93 -8.26 -16.66
CA ILE A 260 1.87 -7.25 -16.66
C ILE A 260 2.42 -5.92 -17.20
N GLU A 261 3.55 -5.44 -16.68
CA GLU A 261 4.15 -4.18 -17.14
C GLU A 261 4.50 -4.21 -18.63
N THR A 262 5.05 -5.33 -19.11
CA THR A 262 5.36 -5.53 -20.54
C THR A 262 4.08 -5.43 -21.39
N LEU A 263 3.02 -6.11 -20.99
CA LEU A 263 1.73 -6.10 -21.69
C LEU A 263 1.07 -4.71 -21.72
N PHE A 264 1.21 -3.93 -20.65
CA PHE A 264 0.76 -2.54 -20.63
C PHE A 264 1.60 -1.67 -21.59
N LYS A 265 2.94 -1.80 -21.58
CA LYS A 265 3.84 -1.07 -22.47
C LYS A 265 3.58 -1.38 -23.94
N GLU A 266 3.37 -2.64 -24.31
CA GLU A 266 3.01 -3.07 -25.67
C GLU A 266 1.71 -2.43 -26.17
N ARG A 267 0.81 -2.07 -25.25
CA ARG A 267 -0.46 -1.39 -25.54
C ARG A 267 -0.34 0.14 -25.48
N GLY A 268 0.88 0.68 -25.34
CA GLY A 268 1.11 2.13 -25.29
C GLY A 268 0.82 2.77 -23.93
N HIS A 269 0.71 1.99 -22.86
CA HIS A 269 0.42 2.48 -21.52
C HIS A 269 1.57 2.14 -20.56
N ALA A 270 2.22 3.17 -20.01
CA ALA A 270 3.25 2.98 -18.99
C ALA A 270 2.65 3.09 -17.58
N PHE A 271 3.33 2.52 -16.59
CA PHE A 271 3.05 2.85 -15.19
C PHE A 271 3.62 4.22 -14.82
N MET A 272 2.95 4.91 -13.90
CA MET A 272 3.46 6.15 -13.31
C MET A 272 4.72 5.84 -12.51
N TRP A 273 5.85 6.37 -12.96
CA TRP A 273 7.15 6.15 -12.33
C TRP A 273 8.10 7.32 -12.61
N ASN A 274 8.90 7.70 -11.62
CA ASN A 274 10.04 8.60 -11.79
C ASN A 274 11.22 8.18 -10.89
N GLU A 275 12.40 8.73 -11.16
CA GLU A 275 13.66 8.32 -10.49
C GLU A 275 13.65 8.63 -8.98
N HIS A 276 12.96 9.69 -8.54
CA HIS A 276 12.93 10.09 -7.15
C HIS A 276 11.91 9.28 -6.34
N LEU A 277 10.67 9.18 -6.81
CA LEU A 277 9.56 8.57 -6.09
C LEU A 277 9.36 7.08 -6.38
N GLY A 278 10.05 6.53 -7.39
CA GLY A 278 9.74 5.20 -7.89
C GLY A 278 8.34 5.15 -8.49
N TYR A 279 7.60 4.08 -8.20
CA TYR A 279 6.21 3.94 -8.64
C TYR A 279 5.30 4.87 -7.84
N VAL A 280 4.51 5.66 -8.57
CA VAL A 280 3.59 6.64 -7.99
C VAL A 280 2.25 5.98 -7.69
N LEU A 281 1.77 6.13 -6.46
CA LEU A 281 0.51 5.60 -5.95
C LEU A 281 -0.28 6.67 -5.20
N THR A 282 -1.54 6.36 -4.87
CA THR A 282 -2.48 7.29 -4.23
C THR A 282 -1.97 7.83 -2.89
N CYS A 283 -1.52 6.93 -2.03
CA CYS A 283 -1.06 7.29 -0.69
C CYS A 283 0.47 7.46 -0.67
N PRO A 284 1.02 8.57 -0.11
CA PRO A 284 2.47 8.74 0.00
C PRO A 284 3.18 7.61 0.74
N SER A 285 2.48 6.87 1.63
CA SER A 285 3.08 5.71 2.29
C SER A 285 3.37 4.53 1.37
N ASN A 286 2.84 4.52 0.14
CA ASN A 286 2.97 3.41 -0.81
C ASN A 286 3.90 3.76 -2.00
N LEU A 287 4.61 4.89 -1.96
CA LEU A 287 5.60 5.24 -2.99
C LEU A 287 6.80 4.28 -3.01
N GLY A 288 7.67 4.45 -4.00
CA GLY A 288 8.86 3.63 -4.22
C GLY A 288 8.49 2.31 -4.87
N THR A 289 8.70 1.23 -4.13
CA THR A 289 8.32 -0.11 -4.58
C THR A 289 6.82 -0.36 -4.51
N GLY A 290 6.11 0.37 -3.63
CA GLY A 290 4.77 0.04 -3.15
C GLY A 290 4.68 -1.32 -2.44
N LEU A 291 5.82 -1.96 -2.18
CA LEU A 291 5.89 -3.37 -1.81
C LEU A 291 5.61 -3.58 -0.33
N ARG A 292 4.65 -4.46 -0.05
CA ARG A 292 4.45 -5.04 1.27
C ARG A 292 4.57 -6.56 1.18
N ALA A 293 5.74 -7.06 1.55
CA ALA A 293 5.98 -8.47 1.81
C ALA A 293 5.66 -8.75 3.28
N GLY A 294 5.03 -9.88 3.55
CA GLY A 294 4.69 -10.25 4.90
C GLY A 294 4.20 -11.68 5.05
N VAL A 295 4.07 -12.08 6.31
CA VAL A 295 3.66 -13.40 6.71
C VAL A 295 2.56 -13.32 7.75
N HIS A 296 1.68 -14.31 7.76
CA HIS A 296 0.91 -14.63 8.97
C HIS A 296 1.75 -15.59 9.80
N VAL A 297 2.19 -15.14 10.98
CA VAL A 297 3.09 -15.91 11.85
C VAL A 297 2.53 -16.01 13.27
N LYS A 298 2.60 -17.22 13.85
CA LYS A 298 2.24 -17.49 15.25
C LYS A 298 3.38 -17.05 16.17
N LEU A 299 3.11 -16.10 17.05
CA LEU A 299 4.05 -15.55 18.03
C LEU A 299 3.38 -15.38 19.41
N PRO A 300 2.79 -16.44 20.01
CA PRO A 300 2.03 -16.33 21.25
C PRO A 300 2.85 -15.91 22.48
N ASN A 301 4.15 -16.18 22.51
CA ASN A 301 5.03 -15.78 23.60
C ASN A 301 5.74 -14.45 23.32
N MET A 302 6.29 -14.29 22.11
CA MET A 302 6.97 -13.07 21.71
C MET A 302 6.03 -11.87 21.76
N SER A 303 4.75 -12.04 21.41
CA SER A 303 3.77 -10.95 21.49
C SER A 303 3.47 -10.43 22.88
N LYS A 304 3.77 -11.22 23.93
CA LYS A 304 3.63 -10.82 25.34
C LYS A 304 4.94 -10.30 25.92
N ASN A 305 6.05 -10.43 25.20
CA ASN A 305 7.35 -9.96 25.64
C ASN A 305 7.43 -8.43 25.51
N ALA A 306 7.90 -7.76 26.57
CA ALA A 306 8.02 -6.30 26.60
C ALA A 306 8.93 -5.73 25.49
N LYS A 307 9.84 -6.55 24.93
CA LYS A 307 10.78 -6.16 23.88
C LYS A 307 10.23 -6.30 22.46
N PHE A 308 8.99 -6.76 22.26
CA PHE A 308 8.47 -7.05 20.92
C PHE A 308 8.47 -5.83 19.98
N GLU A 309 7.99 -4.69 20.44
CA GLU A 309 7.99 -3.46 19.63
C GLU A 309 9.42 -2.99 19.30
N GLU A 310 10.34 -3.14 20.24
CA GLU A 310 11.75 -2.77 20.05
C GLU A 310 12.40 -3.68 18.99
N VAL A 311 12.17 -4.99 19.06
CA VAL A 311 12.65 -5.95 18.06
C VAL A 311 12.09 -5.64 16.68
N LEU A 312 10.78 -5.38 16.55
CA LEU A 312 10.16 -5.02 15.28
C LEU A 312 10.77 -3.74 14.71
N THR A 313 10.96 -2.70 15.54
CA THR A 313 11.56 -1.43 15.14
C THR A 313 12.99 -1.61 14.63
N LYS A 314 13.82 -2.38 15.36
CA LYS A 314 15.20 -2.67 14.96
C LYS A 314 15.29 -3.48 13.66
N LEU A 315 14.31 -4.35 13.42
CA LEU A 315 14.20 -5.14 12.19
C LEU A 315 13.53 -4.39 11.04
N ARG A 316 13.04 -3.16 11.26
CA ARG A 316 12.23 -2.37 10.30
C ARG A 316 10.98 -3.11 9.83
N LEU A 317 10.38 -3.88 10.74
CA LEU A 317 9.14 -4.60 10.54
C LEU A 317 8.00 -3.89 11.25
N GLN A 318 6.79 -4.10 10.75
CA GLN A 318 5.54 -3.64 11.37
C GLN A 318 4.61 -4.84 11.56
N LYS A 319 3.80 -4.79 12.62
CA LYS A 319 2.75 -5.77 12.90
C LYS A 319 1.36 -5.20 12.63
N ARG A 320 0.45 -6.07 12.19
CA ARG A 320 -1.01 -5.82 12.11
C ARG A 320 -1.77 -7.03 12.63
N GLY A 321 -3.07 -6.87 12.88
CA GLY A 321 -3.94 -8.00 13.18
C GLY A 321 -4.17 -8.90 11.96
N THR A 322 -4.80 -10.05 12.21
CA THR A 322 -4.87 -11.17 11.25
C THR A 322 -5.68 -10.86 9.99
N GLY A 323 -6.64 -9.93 10.06
CA GLY A 323 -7.44 -9.47 8.92
C GLY A 323 -6.93 -8.17 8.28
N GLY A 324 -5.75 -7.67 8.68
CA GLY A 324 -5.17 -6.43 8.17
C GLY A 324 -5.19 -5.26 9.16
N VAL A 325 -5.14 -4.03 8.62
CA VAL A 325 -4.82 -2.81 9.38
C VAL A 325 -5.87 -2.40 10.41
N ASP A 326 -7.12 -2.80 10.20
CA ASP A 326 -8.27 -2.43 11.04
C ASP A 326 -8.74 -3.58 11.94
N THR A 327 -7.94 -4.65 12.08
CA THR A 327 -8.32 -5.84 12.84
C THR A 327 -7.34 -6.13 13.98
N ALA A 328 -7.83 -6.77 15.04
CA ALA A 328 -6.99 -7.27 16.12
C ALA A 328 -6.27 -8.58 15.72
N ALA A 329 -5.16 -8.89 16.40
CA ALA A 329 -4.53 -10.20 16.30
C ALA A 329 -5.41 -11.25 17.01
N VAL A 330 -5.64 -12.38 16.37
CA VAL A 330 -6.40 -13.50 16.95
C VAL A 330 -5.45 -14.65 17.26
N GLY A 331 -5.50 -15.17 18.49
CA GLY A 331 -4.75 -16.38 18.87
C GLY A 331 -3.22 -16.25 18.80
N GLY A 332 -2.66 -15.05 18.93
CA GLY A 332 -1.22 -14.83 18.81
C GLY A 332 -0.70 -14.88 17.37
N VAL A 333 -1.59 -14.81 16.36
CA VAL A 333 -1.22 -14.72 14.94
C VAL A 333 -1.12 -13.26 14.53
N PHE A 334 0.03 -12.86 14.00
CA PHE A 334 0.29 -11.50 13.53
C PHE A 334 0.58 -11.48 12.03
N ASP A 335 0.13 -10.41 11.37
CA ASP A 335 0.59 -10.03 10.03
C ASP A 335 1.86 -9.18 10.20
N ILE A 336 3.02 -9.81 9.99
CA ILE A 336 4.34 -9.17 10.07
C ILE A 336 4.82 -8.85 8.66
N SER A 337 5.19 -7.59 8.43
CA SER A 337 5.62 -7.11 7.10
C SER A 337 6.72 -6.05 7.21
N ASN A 338 7.44 -5.79 6.12
CA ASN A 338 8.34 -4.64 6.04
C ASN A 338 7.59 -3.32 6.33
N ALA A 339 8.24 -2.36 6.99
CA ALA A 339 7.69 -1.03 7.28
C ALA A 339 7.98 -0.01 6.16
N ASP A 340 9.15 -0.13 5.52
CA ASP A 340 9.62 0.76 4.45
C ASP A 340 9.06 0.39 3.08
N ARG A 341 9.00 1.36 2.16
CA ARG A 341 8.55 1.17 0.77
C ARG A 341 9.43 1.86 -0.26
N ILE A 342 9.95 3.04 0.08
CA ILE A 342 10.83 3.87 -0.77
C ILE A 342 12.27 3.86 -0.22
N GLY A 343 13.25 4.20 -1.06
CA GLY A 343 14.68 4.12 -0.72
C GLY A 343 15.30 2.71 -0.70
N PHE A 344 14.48 1.67 -0.70
CA PHE A 344 14.90 0.26 -0.74
C PHE A 344 14.33 -0.44 -1.97
N SER A 345 15.04 -1.41 -2.52
CA SER A 345 14.54 -2.23 -3.62
C SER A 345 13.59 -3.34 -3.13
N GLU A 346 12.84 -3.94 -4.05
CA GLU A 346 11.93 -5.04 -3.72
C GLU A 346 12.67 -6.23 -3.09
N VAL A 347 13.83 -6.63 -3.65
CA VAL A 347 14.68 -7.68 -3.08
C VAL A 347 15.12 -7.34 -1.65
N GLU A 348 15.58 -6.11 -1.40
CA GLU A 348 16.02 -5.69 -0.06
C GLU A 348 14.88 -5.74 0.97
N LEU A 349 13.69 -5.27 0.58
CA LEU A 349 12.51 -5.30 1.44
C LEU A 349 12.07 -6.74 1.76
N VAL A 350 12.07 -7.62 0.77
CA VAL A 350 11.73 -9.04 1.00
C VAL A 350 12.80 -9.73 1.83
N GLN A 351 14.09 -9.43 1.61
CA GLN A 351 15.19 -9.97 2.43
C GLN A 351 15.06 -9.54 3.89
N MET A 352 14.69 -8.27 4.15
CA MET A 352 14.43 -7.79 5.51
C MET A 352 13.33 -8.60 6.20
N VAL A 353 12.25 -8.94 5.48
CA VAL A 353 11.18 -9.80 6.00
C VAL A 353 11.67 -11.21 6.26
N VAL A 354 12.36 -11.84 5.30
CA VAL A 354 12.90 -13.20 5.45
C VAL A 354 13.80 -13.30 6.68
N ASP A 355 14.78 -12.41 6.81
CA ASP A 355 15.73 -12.42 7.92
C ASP A 355 15.03 -12.16 9.26
N GLY A 356 14.16 -11.14 9.29
CA GLY A 356 13.48 -10.74 10.52
C GLY A 356 12.47 -11.78 11.01
N VAL A 357 11.73 -12.44 10.10
CA VAL A 357 10.80 -13.52 10.46
C VAL A 357 11.56 -14.74 10.97
N LYS A 358 12.69 -15.12 10.36
CA LYS A 358 13.55 -16.20 10.89
C LYS A 358 14.00 -15.92 12.33
N LEU A 359 14.43 -14.69 12.62
CA LEU A 359 14.82 -14.30 13.97
C LEU A 359 13.64 -14.32 14.96
N LEU A 360 12.47 -13.81 14.55
CA LEU A 360 11.27 -13.83 15.39
C LEU A 360 10.83 -15.26 15.74
N VAL A 361 10.92 -16.20 14.80
CA VAL A 361 10.61 -17.61 15.04
C VAL A 361 11.64 -18.24 15.99
N GLU A 362 12.93 -17.92 15.86
CA GLU A 362 13.95 -18.39 16.80
C GLU A 362 13.70 -17.85 18.23
N MET A 363 13.36 -16.56 18.35
CA MET A 363 12.98 -15.96 19.63
C MET A 363 11.75 -16.64 20.23
N GLU A 364 10.71 -16.91 19.42
CA GLU A 364 9.51 -17.62 19.86
C GLU A 364 9.85 -19.01 20.41
N LYS A 365 10.66 -19.79 19.67
CA LYS A 365 11.12 -21.13 20.08
C LYS A 365 11.90 -21.12 21.39
N ARG A 366 12.68 -20.07 21.67
CA ARG A 366 13.38 -19.93 22.95
C ARG A 366 12.42 -19.61 24.09
N LEU A 367 11.46 -18.71 23.86
CA LEU A 367 10.47 -18.35 24.87
C LEU A 367 9.55 -19.53 25.21
N GLU A 368 9.20 -20.38 24.24
CA GLU A 368 8.47 -21.64 24.47
C GLU A 368 9.19 -22.59 25.44
N LYS A 369 10.53 -22.56 25.45
CA LYS A 369 11.38 -23.34 26.35
C LYS A 369 11.70 -22.61 27.66
N GLY A 370 11.13 -21.42 27.88
CA GLY A 370 11.41 -20.57 29.05
C GLY A 370 12.81 -19.96 29.05
N GLN A 371 13.47 -19.84 27.89
CA GLN A 371 14.82 -19.29 27.75
C GLN A 371 14.78 -17.79 27.45
N SER A 372 15.84 -17.07 27.85
CA SER A 372 16.01 -15.66 27.50
C SER A 372 16.32 -15.47 26.00
N ILE A 373 15.92 -14.31 25.48
CA ILE A 373 16.17 -13.84 24.11
C ILE A 373 17.11 -12.62 24.07
N ASP A 374 17.71 -12.25 25.20
CA ASP A 374 18.50 -11.02 25.32
C ASP A 374 19.73 -11.00 24.39
N ASP A 375 20.35 -12.17 24.18
CA ASP A 375 21.46 -12.37 23.26
C ASP A 375 21.04 -12.38 21.78
N LEU A 376 19.74 -12.48 21.51
CA LEU A 376 19.18 -12.45 20.15
C LEU A 376 18.72 -11.05 19.71
N MET A 377 18.85 -10.04 20.58
CA MET A 377 18.43 -8.68 20.25
C MET A 377 19.17 -8.15 19.01
N PRO A 378 18.44 -7.78 17.93
CA PRO A 378 19.07 -7.35 16.70
C PRO A 378 19.72 -5.96 16.84
N ALA A 379 20.73 -5.67 16.01
CA ALA A 379 21.17 -4.30 15.79
C ALA A 379 20.07 -3.50 15.05
N GLN A 380 20.10 -2.17 15.17
CA GLN A 380 19.22 -1.32 14.38
C GLN A 380 19.61 -1.43 12.90
N LYS A 381 18.67 -1.86 12.05
CA LYS A 381 18.81 -1.86 10.59
C LYS A 381 18.51 -0.49 9.99
#